data_AF-A0A7C4B830-F1
#
_entry.id   AF-A0A7C4B830-F1
#
_cell.length_a   1.000
_cell.length_b   1.000
_cell.length_c   1.000
_cell.angle_alpha   90.00
_cell.angle_beta   90.00
_cell.angle_gamma   90.00
#
_symmetry.space_group_name_H-M   'P 1'
#
loop_
_entity.id
_entity.type
_entity.pdbx_description
1 polymer ?
#
loop_
_entity_poly.entity_id
_entity_poly.type
_entity_poly.pdbx_seq_one_letter_code
_entity_poly.pdbx_strand_id
1 'polypeptide(L)'
;MSSIEEFMREDIFNLAVNTGSRMINRVDKTTISNIISLFLGRVDVKGALNELVIYIARQIGRREIPRDVGKMLLQNLREIKSKCGSEEQLRDAISKYLVLLRWVYDSGVREVSNIDAFIDRLTSGVS
;
A
#
# COMPACT_ATOMS: atom_id res chain seq x y z
N MET A 1 -21.23 -13.22 3.87
CA MET A 1 -19.87 -12.70 4.11
C MET A 1 -19.98 -11.21 4.34
N SER A 2 -19.22 -10.67 5.28
CA SER A 2 -19.20 -9.22 5.49
C SER A 2 -18.43 -8.53 4.35
N SER A 3 -18.80 -7.29 4.02
CA SER A 3 -18.13 -6.51 2.97
C SER A 3 -16.63 -6.31 3.23
N ILE A 4 -16.19 -6.42 4.49
CA ILE A 4 -14.78 -6.33 4.88
C ILE A 4 -14.02 -7.65 4.64
N GLU A 5 -14.64 -8.81 4.80
CA GLU A 5 -14.00 -10.10 4.51
C GLU A 5 -13.64 -10.23 3.03
N GLU A 6 -14.56 -9.84 2.15
CA GLU A 6 -14.35 -9.83 0.69
C GLU A 6 -13.21 -8.86 0.33
N PHE A 7 -13.27 -7.63 0.85
CA PHE A 7 -12.22 -6.63 0.67
C PHE A 7 -10.83 -7.14 1.12
N MET A 8 -10.78 -7.82 2.27
CA MET A 8 -9.54 -8.36 2.83
C MET A 8 -9.01 -9.58 2.08
N ARG A 9 -9.86 -10.32 1.35
CA ARG A 9 -9.45 -11.49 0.55
C ARG A 9 -8.97 -11.11 -0.84
N GLU A 10 -9.53 -10.08 -1.47
CA GLU A 10 -9.27 -9.79 -2.88
C GLU A 10 -8.80 -8.35 -3.12
N ASP A 11 -9.63 -7.35 -2.80
CA ASP A 11 -9.36 -5.93 -3.12
C ASP A 11 -8.02 -5.45 -2.58
N ILE A 12 -7.67 -5.83 -1.35
CA ILE A 12 -6.45 -5.37 -0.71
C ILE A 12 -5.17 -5.82 -1.44
N PHE A 13 -5.22 -6.98 -2.10
CA PHE A 13 -4.12 -7.45 -2.94
C PHE A 13 -4.01 -6.59 -4.19
N ASN A 14 -5.13 -6.27 -4.83
CA ASN A 14 -5.16 -5.44 -6.02
C ASN A 14 -4.63 -4.02 -5.74
N LEU A 15 -5.05 -3.41 -4.63
CA LEU A 15 -4.54 -2.10 -4.19
C LEU A 15 -3.02 -2.12 -3.97
N ALA A 16 -2.53 -3.14 -3.25
CA ALA A 16 -1.11 -3.30 -2.95
C ALA A 16 -0.27 -3.55 -4.20
N VAL A 17 -0.73 -4.41 -5.10
CA VAL A 17 -0.08 -4.71 -6.38
C VAL A 17 0.00 -3.48 -7.26
N ASN A 18 -1.14 -2.83 -7.50
CA ASN A 18 -1.24 -1.64 -8.35
C ASN A 18 -0.26 -0.53 -7.92
N THR A 19 -0.17 -0.32 -6.60
CA THR A 19 0.66 0.76 -6.04
C THR A 19 2.11 0.35 -5.92
N GLY A 20 2.39 -0.83 -5.37
CA GLY A 20 3.74 -1.35 -5.19
C GLY A 20 4.50 -1.46 -6.49
N SER A 21 3.85 -1.93 -7.57
CA SER A 21 4.49 -2.09 -8.88
C SER A 21 4.88 -0.75 -9.52
N ARG A 22 4.15 0.33 -9.21
CA ARG A 22 4.43 1.70 -9.69
C ARG A 22 5.45 2.44 -8.83
N MET A 23 5.82 1.90 -7.68
CA MET A 23 6.87 2.48 -6.83
C MET A 23 8.27 2.05 -7.27
N ILE A 24 8.38 0.93 -7.99
CA ILE A 24 9.66 0.34 -8.41
C ILE A 24 10.41 1.33 -9.30
N ASN A 25 11.68 1.58 -8.97
CA ASN A 25 12.56 2.60 -9.58
C ASN A 25 12.07 4.05 -9.49
N ARG A 26 10.99 4.31 -8.76
CA ARG A 26 10.36 5.63 -8.65
C ARG A 26 10.34 6.16 -7.22
N VAL A 27 10.45 5.28 -6.24
CA VAL A 27 10.51 5.58 -4.81
C VAL A 27 11.65 4.78 -4.18
N ASP A 28 12.43 5.46 -3.33
CA ASP A 28 13.54 4.84 -2.62
C ASP A 28 13.05 3.78 -1.62
N LYS A 29 13.78 2.67 -1.54
CA LYS A 29 13.50 1.55 -0.63
C LYS A 29 13.40 2.02 0.83
N THR A 30 14.21 3.00 1.23
CA THR A 30 14.20 3.61 2.57
C THR A 30 12.88 4.33 2.84
N THR A 31 12.35 5.06 1.86
CA THR A 31 11.05 5.74 1.97
C THR A 31 9.92 4.74 2.20
N ILE A 32 9.96 3.59 1.51
CA ILE A 32 8.98 2.51 1.71
C ILE A 32 9.12 1.89 3.11
N SER A 33 10.35 1.62 3.54
CA SER A 33 10.59 1.09 4.90
C SER A 33 10.06 2.06 5.96
N ASN A 34 10.24 3.37 5.78
CA ASN A 34 9.76 4.38 6.71
C ASN A 34 8.23 4.45 6.77
N ILE A 35 7.53 4.34 5.64
CA ILE A 35 6.06 4.26 5.57
C ILE A 35 5.56 3.11 6.45
N ILE A 36 6.17 1.94 6.33
CA ILE A 36 5.80 0.73 7.09
C ILE A 36 6.06 0.93 8.58
N SER A 37 7.29 1.36 8.93
CA SER A 37 7.71 1.54 10.34
C SER A 37 6.86 2.56 11.08
N LEU A 38 6.45 3.66 10.42
CA LEU A 38 5.61 4.68 11.04
C LEU A 38 4.25 4.15 11.47
N PHE A 39 3.65 3.26 10.68
CA PHE A 39 2.35 2.70 11.00
C PHE A 39 2.44 1.54 11.99
N LEU A 40 3.34 0.57 11.72
CA LEU A 40 3.47 -0.64 12.55
C LEU A 40 4.08 -0.37 13.93
N GLY A 41 4.87 0.70 14.07
CA GLY A 41 5.54 1.05 15.32
C GLY A 41 4.65 1.71 16.39
N ARG A 42 3.36 1.93 16.12
CA ARG A 42 2.46 2.66 17.03
C ARG A 42 1.28 1.83 17.51
N VAL A 43 0.91 2.02 18.78
CA VAL A 43 -0.25 1.38 19.43
C VAL A 43 -1.57 2.09 19.08
N ASP A 44 -1.55 3.42 18.94
CA ASP A 44 -2.72 4.18 18.48
C ASP A 44 -2.85 4.12 16.96
N VAL A 45 -3.89 3.42 16.47
CA VAL A 45 -4.14 3.21 15.02
C VAL A 45 -4.52 4.51 14.33
N LYS A 46 -5.34 5.35 14.96
CA LYS A 46 -5.82 6.60 14.35
C LYS A 46 -4.69 7.60 14.26
N GLY A 47 -3.92 7.75 15.34
CA GLY A 47 -2.70 8.55 15.34
C GLY A 47 -1.71 8.07 14.28
N ALA A 48 -1.45 6.76 14.21
CA ALA A 48 -0.57 6.17 13.20
C ALA A 48 -1.01 6.46 11.77
N LEU A 49 -2.31 6.32 11.46
CA LEU A 49 -2.83 6.62 10.13
C LEU A 49 -2.70 8.12 9.79
N ASN A 50 -3.02 9.01 10.72
CA ASN A 50 -2.90 10.45 10.50
C ASN A 50 -1.45 10.86 10.23
N GLU A 51 -0.51 10.34 11.02
CA GLU A 51 0.92 10.57 10.80
C GLU A 51 1.40 10.00 9.48
N LEU A 52 0.96 8.80 9.11
CA LEU A 52 1.28 8.18 7.83
C LEU A 52 0.83 9.06 6.66
N VAL A 53 -0.39 9.59 6.71
CA VAL A 53 -0.93 10.49 5.69
C VAL A 53 -0.08 11.77 5.57
N ILE A 54 0.26 12.40 6.71
CA ILE A 54 1.10 13.60 6.74
C ILE A 54 2.50 13.30 6.22
N TYR A 55 3.07 12.15 6.59
CA TYR A 55 4.38 11.71 6.11
C TYR A 55 4.38 11.55 4.59
N ILE A 56 3.40 10.83 4.02
CA ILE A 56 3.28 10.66 2.56
C ILE A 56 3.15 12.03 1.88
N ALA A 57 2.30 12.92 2.40
CA ALA A 57 2.14 14.27 1.85
C ALA A 57 3.46 15.06 1.85
N ARG A 58 4.24 14.97 2.93
CA ARG A 58 5.58 15.56 3.02
C ARG A 58 6.53 14.96 1.98
N GLN A 59 6.54 13.64 1.77
CA GLN A 59 7.41 13.00 0.78
C GLN A 59 7.03 13.34 -0.66
N ILE A 60 5.74 13.56 -0.93
CA ILE A 60 5.29 14.14 -2.20
C ILE A 60 5.85 15.56 -2.37
N GLY A 61 5.75 16.39 -1.33
CA GLY A 61 6.29 17.76 -1.34
C GLY A 61 7.80 17.83 -1.57
N ARG A 62 8.55 16.85 -1.05
CA ARG A 62 10.00 16.70 -1.23
C ARG A 62 10.40 16.03 -2.54
N ARG A 63 9.44 15.59 -3.35
CA ARG A 63 9.66 14.81 -4.58
C ARG A 63 10.35 13.46 -4.34
N GLU A 64 10.32 12.95 -3.11
CA GLU A 64 10.77 11.59 -2.75
C GLU A 64 9.74 10.53 -3.16
N ILE A 65 8.46 10.93 -3.31
CA ILE A 65 7.39 10.13 -3.89
C ILE A 65 6.79 10.91 -5.06
N PRO A 66 6.72 10.34 -6.29
CA PRO A 66 6.02 10.97 -7.41
C PRO A 66 4.57 11.29 -7.05
N ARG A 67 4.07 12.44 -7.50
CA ARG A 67 2.75 12.94 -7.08
C ARG A 67 1.60 11.99 -7.42
N ASP A 68 1.66 11.31 -8.56
CA ASP A 68 0.67 10.31 -8.97
C ASP A 68 0.68 9.08 -8.04
N VAL A 69 1.87 8.54 -7.76
CA VAL A 69 2.05 7.40 -6.83
C VAL A 69 1.61 7.77 -5.40
N GLY A 70 1.97 8.98 -4.95
CA GLY A 70 1.55 9.49 -3.65
C GLY A 70 0.03 9.69 -3.55
N LYS A 71 -0.63 10.15 -4.61
CA LYS A 71 -2.10 10.21 -4.66
C LYS A 71 -2.74 8.83 -4.55
N MET A 72 -2.20 7.83 -5.25
CA MET A 72 -2.68 6.45 -5.16
C MET A 72 -2.55 5.90 -3.73
N LEU A 73 -1.39 6.08 -3.09
CA LEU A 73 -1.19 5.69 -1.68
C LEU A 73 -2.26 6.29 -0.77
N LEU A 74 -2.51 7.60 -0.88
CA LEU A 74 -3.49 8.30 -0.06
C LEU A 74 -4.94 7.85 -0.36
N GLN A 75 -5.25 7.58 -1.63
CA GLN A 75 -6.55 7.05 -2.05
C GLN A 75 -6.80 5.66 -1.46
N ASN A 76 -5.82 4.76 -1.54
CA ASN A 76 -5.93 3.41 -0.99
C ASN A 76 -6.10 3.43 0.54
N LEU A 77 -5.35 4.28 1.25
CA LEU A 77 -5.53 4.43 2.70
C LEU A 77 -6.93 4.94 3.07
N ARG A 78 -7.49 5.86 2.26
CA ARG A 78 -8.86 6.35 2.44
C ARG A 78 -9.90 5.25 2.18
N GLU A 79 -9.69 4.45 1.15
CA GLU A 79 -10.56 3.32 0.79
C GLU A 79 -10.54 2.23 1.87
N ILE A 80 -9.35 1.82 2.32
CA ILE A 80 -9.21 0.87 3.43
C ILE A 80 -9.95 1.39 4.67
N LYS A 81 -9.76 2.67 5.01
CA LYS A 81 -10.44 3.30 6.15
C LYS A 81 -11.96 3.25 6.03
N SER A 82 -12.53 3.45 4.83
CA SER A 82 -13.98 3.46 4.65
C SER A 82 -14.62 2.06 4.72
N LYS A 83 -13.83 1.00 4.54
CA LYS A 83 -14.28 -0.40 4.63
C LYS A 83 -14.24 -0.96 6.06
N CYS A 84 -13.48 -0.35 6.96
CA CYS A 84 -13.27 -0.84 8.32
C CYS A 84 -14.31 -0.26 9.29
N GLY A 85 -14.92 -1.14 10.11
CA GLY A 85 -15.86 -0.76 11.16
C GLY A 85 -15.23 -0.61 12.55
N SER A 86 -14.02 -1.13 12.75
CA SER A 86 -13.29 -1.06 14.03
C SER A 86 -11.82 -0.67 13.83
N GLU A 87 -11.16 -0.26 14.93
CA GLU A 87 -9.73 0.06 14.91
C GLU A 87 -8.87 -1.19 14.67
N GLU A 88 -9.31 -2.36 15.13
CA GLU A 88 -8.65 -3.64 14.89
C GLU A 88 -8.67 -4.00 13.41
N GLN A 89 -9.84 -3.93 12.76
CA GLN A 89 -9.97 -4.15 11.32
C GLN A 89 -9.10 -3.16 10.52
N LEU A 90 -9.09 -1.89 10.95
CA LEU A 90 -8.27 -0.86 10.32
C LEU A 90 -6.77 -1.14 10.45
N ARG A 91 -6.33 -1.56 11.64
CA ARG A 91 -4.95 -1.96 11.89
C ARG A 91 -4.56 -3.12 10.99
N ASP A 92 -5.36 -4.17 10.95
CA ASP A 92 -5.07 -5.37 10.18
C ASP A 92 -5.03 -5.08 8.68
N ALA A 93 -6.02 -4.33 8.18
CA ALA A 93 -6.09 -3.97 6.77
C ALA A 93 -4.91 -3.11 6.34
N ILE A 94 -4.61 -2.00 7.04
CA ILE A 94 -3.47 -1.15 6.64
C ILE A 94 -2.15 -1.92 6.78
N SER A 95 -1.97 -2.71 7.85
CA SER A 95 -0.75 -3.51 8.03
C SER A 95 -0.57 -4.50 6.88
N LYS A 96 -1.62 -5.24 6.51
CA LYS A 96 -1.61 -6.17 5.38
C LYS A 96 -1.30 -5.45 4.06
N TYR A 97 -1.97 -4.34 3.79
CA TYR A 97 -1.73 -3.53 2.59
C TYR A 97 -0.27 -3.08 2.48
N LEU A 98 0.31 -2.53 3.56
CA LEU A 98 1.68 -2.02 3.56
C LEU A 98 2.73 -3.15 3.39
N VAL A 99 2.49 -4.31 4.02
CA VAL A 99 3.36 -5.49 3.87
C VAL A 99 3.31 -6.02 2.44
N LEU A 100 2.11 -6.22 1.89
CA LEU A 100 1.93 -6.68 0.51
C LEU A 100 2.56 -5.71 -0.50
N LEU A 101 2.34 -4.40 -0.31
CA LEU A 101 2.92 -3.36 -1.15
C LEU A 101 4.44 -3.45 -1.16
N ARG A 102 5.06 -3.71 0.00
CA ARG A 102 6.51 -3.92 0.10
C ARG A 102 6.97 -5.14 -0.67
N TRP A 103 6.27 -6.27 -0.54
CA TRP A 103 6.63 -7.49 -1.27
C TRP A 103 6.51 -7.32 -2.78
N VAL A 104 5.47 -6.63 -3.25
CA VAL A 104 5.34 -6.28 -4.67
C VAL A 104 6.50 -5.40 -5.12
N TYR A 105 6.85 -4.36 -4.35
CA TYR A 105 8.01 -3.52 -4.66
C TYR A 105 9.31 -4.32 -4.75
N ASP A 106 9.58 -5.18 -3.76
CA ASP A 106 10.80 -5.99 -3.69
C ASP A 106 10.84 -7.08 -4.78
N SER A 107 9.69 -7.48 -5.34
CA SER A 107 9.62 -8.47 -6.43
C SER A 107 10.20 -7.98 -7.76
N GLY A 108 10.28 -6.66 -7.98
CA GLY A 108 10.73 -6.08 -9.24
C GLY A 108 9.68 -6.03 -10.37
N VAL A 109 8.49 -6.61 -10.18
CA VAL A 109 7.41 -6.64 -11.19
C VAL A 109 6.71 -5.29 -11.30
N ARG A 110 6.79 -4.65 -12.48
CA ARG A 110 6.36 -3.26 -12.69
C ARG A 110 5.03 -3.12 -13.43
N GLU A 111 4.38 -1.98 -13.21
CA GLU A 111 3.25 -1.47 -14.00
C GLU A 111 2.07 -2.46 -14.19
N VAL A 112 1.79 -3.29 -13.19
CA VAL A 112 0.63 -4.18 -13.16
C VAL A 112 -0.50 -3.56 -12.33
N SER A 113 -1.75 -3.94 -12.59
CA SER A 113 -2.92 -3.29 -11.97
C SER A 113 -3.65 -4.14 -10.92
N ASN A 114 -3.44 -5.46 -10.91
CA ASN A 114 -4.14 -6.40 -10.03
C ASN A 114 -3.31 -7.68 -9.84
N ILE A 115 -3.75 -8.53 -8.90
CA ILE A 115 -3.04 -9.75 -8.52
C ILE A 115 -2.90 -10.75 -9.67
N ASP A 116 -3.91 -10.86 -10.54
CA ASP A 116 -3.88 -11.76 -11.70
C ASP A 116 -2.79 -11.32 -12.68
N ALA A 117 -2.74 -10.03 -13.04
CA ALA A 117 -1.69 -9.49 -13.91
C ALA A 117 -0.28 -9.62 -13.31
N PHE A 118 -0.17 -9.58 -11.97
CA PHE A 118 1.09 -9.83 -11.28
C PHE A 118 1.53 -11.29 -11.40
N ILE A 119 0.61 -12.24 -11.20
CA ILE A 119 0.85 -13.68 -11.39
C ILE A 119 1.19 -13.99 -12.85
N ASP A 120 0.43 -13.43 -13.79
CA ASP A 120 0.68 -13.60 -15.23
C ASP A 120 2.08 -13.11 -15.59
N ARG A 121 2.50 -11.96 -15.05
CA ARG A 121 3.86 -11.44 -15.32
C ARG A 121 4.96 -12.35 -14.77
N LEU A 122 4.77 -12.92 -13.58
CA LEU A 122 5.74 -13.84 -12.97
C LEU A 122 5.84 -15.17 -13.73
N THR A 123 4.72 -15.66 -14.25
CA THR A 123 4.64 -16.97 -14.93
C THR A 123 4.99 -16.89 -16.42
N SER A 124 4.83 -15.74 -17.05
CA SER A 124 5.13 -15.52 -18.48
C SER A 124 6.61 -15.25 -18.79
N GLY A 125 7.48 -15.11 -17.78
CA GLY A 125 8.94 -15.00 -17.99
C GLY A 125 9.43 -13.71 -18.64
N VAL A 126 8.59 -12.67 -18.76
CA VAL A 126 8.98 -11.39 -19.36
C VAL A 126 9.40 -10.42 -18.26
N SER A 127 10.67 -10.55 -17.85
CA SER A 127 11.40 -9.59 -17.00
C SER A 127 11.82 -8.35 -17.78
#